data_AF-A0A927XZE4-F1
#
_entry.id   AF-A0A927XZE4-F1
#
_cell.length_a   1.000
_cell.length_b   1.000
_cell.length_c   1.000
_cell.angle_alpha   90.00
_cell.angle_beta   90.00
_cell.angle_gamma   90.00
#
_symmetry.space_group_name_H-M   'P 1'
#
loop_
_entity.id
_entity.type
_entity.pdbx_description
1 polymer ?
#
loop_
_entity_poly.entity_id
_entity_poly.type
_entity_poly.pdbx_seq_one_letter_code
_entity_poly.pdbx_strand_id
1 'polypeptide(L)'
;MWENWDDAESPYRELMTYYNEVNNGGHYQYFDNVSSTSDLQGEMDQIKKLLSEELKANLQRAYESYLVLESMLSEPENEISDMHNEIMDECDDLFYERENEFIAVFEEYASKIEL
;
A
#
# COMPACT_ATOMS: atom_id res chain seq x y z
N MET A 1 16.06 6.99 -3.13
CA MET A 1 16.11 7.17 -1.66
C MET A 1 15.74 5.80 -1.10
N TRP A 2 16.54 5.23 -0.19
CA TRP A 2 16.41 3.87 0.40
C TRP A 2 16.92 2.68 -0.46
N GLU A 3 18.19 2.69 -0.92
CA GLU A 3 18.74 1.68 -1.84
C GLU A 3 19.10 0.30 -1.24
N ASN A 4 18.84 0.02 0.05
CA ASN A 4 19.29 -1.23 0.72
C ASN A 4 18.26 -1.86 1.68
N TRP A 5 16.98 -1.92 1.31
CA TRP A 5 15.91 -2.46 2.19
C TRP A 5 15.50 -3.89 1.87
N ASP A 6 16.16 -4.56 0.92
CA ASP A 6 15.90 -5.96 0.58
C ASP A 6 16.10 -6.91 1.79
N ASP A 7 17.03 -6.55 2.68
CA ASP A 7 17.34 -7.29 3.92
C ASP A 7 16.54 -6.79 5.14
N ALA A 8 15.61 -5.84 4.97
CA ALA A 8 14.82 -5.34 6.09
C ALA A 8 13.98 -6.46 6.72
N GLU A 9 13.85 -6.40 8.04
CA GLU A 9 13.02 -7.36 8.78
C GLU A 9 11.53 -7.01 8.62
N SER A 10 10.67 -8.02 8.68
CA SER A 10 9.24 -7.79 8.80
C SER A 10 8.93 -7.09 10.14
N PRO A 11 8.03 -6.09 10.21
CA PRO A 11 7.10 -5.64 9.16
C PRO A 11 7.62 -4.53 8.22
N TYR A 12 8.89 -4.13 8.34
CA TYR A 12 9.44 -2.97 7.62
C TYR A 12 9.67 -3.22 6.14
N ARG A 13 10.05 -4.46 5.76
CA ARG A 13 10.18 -4.85 4.35
C ARG A 13 8.86 -4.74 3.61
N GLU A 14 7.79 -5.26 4.18
CA GLU A 14 6.46 -5.18 3.58
C GLU A 14 5.98 -3.71 3.47
N LEU A 15 6.25 -2.88 4.48
CA LEU A 15 5.96 -1.44 4.42
C LEU A 15 6.75 -0.72 3.31
N MET A 16 8.01 -1.11 3.09
CA MET A 16 8.84 -0.53 2.03
C MET A 16 8.34 -0.94 0.64
N THR A 17 7.98 -2.22 0.44
CA THR A 17 7.32 -2.67 -0.80
C THR A 17 6.07 -1.85 -1.05
N TYR A 18 5.18 -1.75 -0.06
CA TYR A 18 3.98 -0.95 -0.15
C TYR A 18 4.25 0.51 -0.54
N TYR A 19 5.18 1.17 0.17
CA TYR A 19 5.54 2.55 -0.09
C TYR A 19 6.07 2.76 -1.52
N ASN A 20 6.93 1.86 -2.00
CA ASN A 20 7.51 1.97 -3.35
C ASN A 20 6.48 1.72 -4.44
N GLU A 21 5.65 0.70 -4.29
CA GLU A 21 4.62 0.36 -5.28
C GLU A 21 3.56 1.46 -5.40
N VAL A 22 3.10 2.00 -4.27
CA VAL A 22 2.15 3.13 -4.27
C VAL A 22 2.76 4.36 -4.93
N ASN A 23 4.03 4.71 -4.63
CA ASN A 23 4.69 5.83 -5.30
C ASN A 23 4.95 5.61 -6.80
N ASN A 24 4.98 4.36 -7.27
CA ASN A 24 5.24 4.03 -8.66
C ASN A 24 3.96 3.95 -9.51
N GLY A 25 2.81 3.59 -8.91
CA GLY A 25 1.55 3.43 -9.65
C GLY A 25 0.29 3.34 -8.80
N GLY A 26 0.32 3.88 -7.58
CA GLY A 26 -0.82 3.90 -6.67
C GLY A 26 -1.09 2.58 -5.97
N HIS A 27 -2.13 2.55 -5.14
CA HIS A 27 -2.56 1.35 -4.41
C HIS A 27 -2.91 0.21 -5.37
N TYR A 28 -3.46 0.50 -6.56
CA TYR A 28 -3.80 -0.54 -7.54
C TYR A 28 -2.56 -1.33 -7.95
N GLN A 29 -1.47 -0.63 -8.28
CA GLN A 29 -0.21 -1.26 -8.65
C GLN A 29 0.34 -2.14 -7.51
N TYR A 30 0.29 -1.65 -6.27
CA TYR A 30 0.70 -2.45 -5.12
C TYR A 30 -0.09 -3.76 -5.01
N PHE A 31 -1.43 -3.70 -5.07
CA PHE A 31 -2.24 -4.90 -4.94
C PHE A 31 -2.03 -5.89 -6.09
N ASP A 32 -1.92 -5.40 -7.33
CA ASP A 32 -1.70 -6.25 -8.51
C ASP A 32 -0.32 -6.93 -8.47
N ASN A 33 0.73 -6.19 -8.12
CA ASN A 33 2.09 -6.73 -8.05
C ASN A 33 2.29 -7.71 -6.88
N VAL A 34 1.72 -7.42 -5.71
CA VAL A 34 1.86 -8.30 -4.55
C VAL A 34 0.98 -9.53 -4.68
N SER A 35 -0.28 -9.40 -5.13
CA SER A 35 -1.17 -10.57 -5.31
C SER A 35 -0.64 -11.58 -6.34
N SER A 36 0.16 -11.13 -7.30
CA SER A 36 0.78 -11.99 -8.31
C SER A 36 2.07 -12.68 -7.84
N THR A 37 2.68 -12.24 -6.74
CA THR A 37 4.01 -12.71 -6.30
C THR A 37 4.08 -13.23 -4.86
N SER A 38 3.15 -12.85 -3.98
CA SER A 38 3.16 -13.22 -2.56
C SER A 38 1.74 -13.31 -1.94
N ASP A 39 1.68 -13.51 -0.63
CA ASP A 39 0.43 -13.49 0.14
C ASP A 39 0.06 -12.05 0.51
N LEU A 40 -0.78 -11.43 -0.33
CA LEU A 40 -1.23 -10.05 -0.15
C LEU A 40 -1.89 -9.80 1.22
N GLN A 41 -2.72 -10.71 1.72
CA GLN A 41 -3.37 -10.51 3.02
C GLN A 41 -2.34 -10.56 4.15
N GLY A 42 -1.41 -11.52 4.08
CA GLY A 42 -0.31 -11.63 5.02
C GLY A 42 0.55 -10.37 5.07
N GLU A 43 0.88 -9.78 3.92
CA GLU A 43 1.64 -8.52 3.85
C GLU A 43 0.85 -7.34 4.43
N MET A 44 -0.42 -7.18 4.06
CA MET A 44 -1.28 -6.13 4.62
C MET A 44 -1.36 -6.22 6.15
N ASP A 45 -1.43 -7.42 6.72
CA ASP A 45 -1.44 -7.62 8.17
C ASP A 45 -0.11 -7.22 8.83
N GLN A 46 1.04 -7.37 8.15
CA GLN A 46 2.31 -6.85 8.64
C GLN A 46 2.34 -5.32 8.59
N ILE A 47 1.98 -4.75 7.45
CA ILE A 47 1.99 -3.29 7.21
C ILE A 47 1.11 -2.58 8.25
N LYS A 48 -0.10 -3.09 8.50
CA LYS A 48 -1.05 -2.54 9.49
C LYS A 48 -0.49 -2.46 10.92
N LYS A 49 0.60 -3.15 11.25
CA LYS A 49 1.25 -3.02 12.58
C LYS A 49 2.02 -1.71 12.74
N LEU A 50 2.44 -1.10 11.63
CA LEU A 50 3.25 0.12 11.60
C LEU A 50 2.45 1.39 11.28
N LEU A 51 1.31 1.26 10.63
CA LEU A 51 0.48 2.40 10.21
C LEU A 51 -0.29 3.05 11.35
N SER A 52 -0.63 4.34 11.19
CA SER A 52 -1.66 5.02 11.98
C SER A 52 -3.06 4.46 11.67
N GLU A 53 -4.04 4.67 12.55
CA GLU A 53 -5.41 4.15 12.33
C GLU A 53 -6.06 4.68 11.05
N GLU A 54 -5.77 5.92 10.67
CA GLU A 54 -6.24 6.53 9.42
C GLU A 54 -5.65 5.81 8.19
N LEU A 55 -4.34 5.59 8.18
CA LEU A 55 -3.67 4.87 7.09
C LEU A 55 -4.07 3.39 7.02
N LYS A 56 -4.36 2.73 8.16
CA LYS A 56 -4.92 1.36 8.16
C LYS A 56 -6.30 1.31 7.50
N ALA A 57 -7.16 2.27 7.83
CA ALA A 57 -8.48 2.38 7.24
C ALA A 57 -8.38 2.67 5.73
N ASN A 58 -7.43 3.52 5.33
CA ASN A 58 -7.14 3.82 3.92
C ASN A 58 -6.71 2.58 3.14
N LEU A 59 -5.72 1.84 3.65
CA LEU A 59 -5.25 0.60 3.03
C LEU A 59 -6.38 -0.44 2.89
N GLN A 60 -7.25 -0.55 3.90
CA GLN A 60 -8.39 -1.45 3.85
C GLN A 60 -9.43 -1.00 2.81
N ARG A 61 -9.74 0.30 2.76
CA ARG A 61 -10.67 0.89 1.78
C ARG A 61 -10.19 0.69 0.34
N ALA A 62 -8.90 0.95 0.09
CA ALA A 62 -8.29 0.74 -1.21
C ALA A 62 -8.34 -0.75 -1.61
N TYR A 63 -8.07 -1.67 -0.69
CA TYR A 63 -8.14 -3.11 -0.96
C TYR A 63 -9.56 -3.58 -1.30
N GLU A 64 -10.58 -3.07 -0.59
CA GLU A 64 -11.97 -3.38 -0.90
C GLU A 64 -12.37 -2.90 -2.31
N SER A 65 -11.92 -1.71 -2.71
CA SER A 65 -12.12 -1.21 -4.08
C SER A 65 -11.37 -2.03 -5.12
N TYR A 66 -10.13 -2.42 -4.84
CA TYR A 66 -9.35 -3.30 -5.71
C TYR A 66 -10.08 -4.62 -5.97
N LEU A 67 -10.65 -5.26 -4.94
CA LEU A 67 -11.41 -6.51 -5.11
C LEU A 67 -12.64 -6.34 -6.00
N VAL A 68 -13.34 -5.21 -5.91
CA VAL A 68 -14.49 -4.94 -6.78
C VAL A 68 -14.03 -4.74 -8.22
N LEU A 69 -13.03 -3.88 -8.44
CA LEU A 69 -12.46 -3.64 -9.77
C LEU A 69 -11.95 -4.94 -10.40
N GLU A 70 -11.28 -5.79 -9.61
CA GLU A 70 -10.77 -7.07 -10.08
C GLU A 70 -11.89 -8.03 -10.49
N SER A 71 -12.97 -8.08 -9.72
CA SER A 71 -14.15 -8.88 -10.06
C SER A 71 -14.84 -8.42 -11.36
N MET A 72 -14.57 -7.19 -11.80
CA MET A 72 -15.18 -6.53 -12.94
C MET A 72 -14.25 -6.40 -14.16
N LEU A 73 -13.01 -6.93 -14.13
CA LEU A 73 -12.03 -6.77 -15.22
C LEU A 73 -12.53 -7.17 -16.63
N SER A 74 -13.44 -8.13 -16.70
CA SER A 74 -14.02 -8.61 -17.97
C SER A 74 -15.28 -7.87 -18.40
N GLU A 75 -15.79 -6.99 -17.53
CA GLU A 75 -16.98 -6.19 -17.78
C GLU A 75 -16.59 -4.85 -18.42
N PRO A 76 -17.46 -4.26 -19.25
CA PRO A 76 -17.24 -2.90 -19.70
C PRO A 76 -17.31 -1.93 -18.52
N GLU A 77 -16.50 -0.87 -18.59
CA GLU A 77 -16.55 0.26 -17.66
C GLU A 77 -17.99 0.74 -17.48
N ASN A 78 -18.34 1.02 -16.22
CA ASN A 78 -19.66 1.43 -15.80
C ASN A 78 -19.57 2.28 -14.52
N GLU A 79 -20.71 2.78 -14.05
CA GLU A 79 -20.78 3.67 -12.89
C GLU A 79 -20.17 3.06 -11.61
N ILE A 80 -20.20 1.73 -11.47
CA ILE A 80 -19.60 1.05 -10.31
C ILE A 80 -18.07 1.04 -10.43
N SER A 81 -17.53 0.70 -11.60
CA SER A 81 -16.06 0.75 -11.80
C SER A 81 -15.53 2.17 -11.67
N ASP A 82 -16.26 3.17 -12.19
CA ASP A 82 -15.88 4.58 -12.07
C ASP A 82 -15.84 5.05 -10.62
N MET A 83 -16.86 4.69 -9.83
CA MET A 83 -16.90 4.99 -8.39
C MET A 83 -15.73 4.34 -7.64
N HIS A 84 -15.37 3.09 -7.96
CA HIS A 84 -14.26 2.43 -7.29
C HIS A 84 -12.89 2.96 -7.72
N ASN A 85 -12.73 3.41 -8.97
CA ASN A 85 -11.54 4.15 -9.41
C ASN A 85 -11.40 5.48 -8.65
N GLU A 86 -12.50 6.24 -8.48
CA GLU A 86 -12.49 7.47 -7.67
C GLU A 86 -12.08 7.20 -6.22
N ILE A 87 -12.55 6.10 -5.62
CA ILE A 87 -12.11 5.69 -4.29
C ILE A 87 -10.61 5.37 -4.26
N MET A 88 -10.06 4.73 -5.30
CA MET A 88 -8.62 4.44 -5.38
C MET A 88 -7.81 5.74 -5.44
N ASP A 89 -8.23 6.70 -6.28
CA ASP A 89 -7.58 8.01 -6.39
C ASP A 89 -7.59 8.76 -5.05
N GLU A 90 -8.73 8.77 -4.34
CA GLU A 90 -8.81 9.35 -2.99
C GLU A 90 -7.87 8.67 -1.98
N CYS A 91 -7.69 7.36 -2.09
CA CYS A 91 -6.80 6.61 -1.20
C CYS A 91 -5.33 6.93 -1.51
N ASP A 92 -4.96 7.03 -2.79
CA ASP A 92 -3.64 7.48 -3.24
C ASP A 92 -3.34 8.88 -2.72
N ASP A 93 -4.27 9.83 -2.88
CA ASP A 93 -4.13 11.19 -2.39
C ASP A 93 -3.86 11.24 -0.88
N LEU A 94 -4.66 10.51 -0.08
CA LEU A 94 -4.45 10.46 1.37
C LEU A 94 -3.09 9.86 1.73
N PHE A 95 -2.63 8.84 1.01
CA PHE A 95 -1.30 8.28 1.23
C PHE A 95 -0.21 9.34 0.99
N TYR A 96 -0.29 10.10 -0.10
CA TYR A 96 0.68 11.14 -0.42
C TYR A 96 0.65 12.30 0.58
N GLU A 97 -0.53 12.71 1.04
CA GLU A 97 -0.67 13.73 2.09
C GLU A 97 -0.01 13.31 3.41
N ARG A 98 0.06 11.99 3.66
CA ARG A 98 0.62 11.39 4.87
C ARG A 98 2.02 10.80 4.68
N GLU A 99 2.69 11.09 3.57
CA GLU A 99 4.00 10.50 3.24
C GLU A 99 5.03 10.61 4.39
N ASN A 100 5.02 11.74 5.11
CA ASN A 100 5.91 11.97 6.25
C ASN A 100 5.74 10.96 7.40
N GLU A 101 4.57 10.34 7.57
CA GLU A 101 4.37 9.29 8.56
C GLU A 101 5.17 8.03 8.21
N PHE A 102 5.24 7.68 6.92
CA PHE A 102 6.05 6.55 6.43
C PHE A 102 7.54 6.85 6.59
N ILE A 103 7.96 8.06 6.20
CA ILE A 103 9.35 8.50 6.35
C ILE A 103 9.80 8.40 7.81
N ALA A 104 8.98 8.85 8.76
CA ALA A 104 9.29 8.76 10.18
C ALA A 104 9.49 7.31 10.66
N VAL A 105 8.66 6.37 10.19
CA VAL A 105 8.82 4.94 10.50
C VAL A 105 10.12 4.39 9.92
N PHE A 106 10.48 4.77 8.69
CA PHE A 106 11.72 4.33 8.05
C PHE A 106 12.96 4.90 8.74
N GLU A 107 12.95 6.18 9.11
CA GLU A 107 14.03 6.82 9.87
C GLU A 107 14.21 6.16 11.24
N GLU A 108 13.10 5.85 11.93
CA GLU A 108 13.16 5.14 13.22
C GLU A 108 13.81 3.76 13.06
N TYR A 109 13.43 2.99 12.04
CA TYR A 109 14.05 1.69 11.79
C TYR A 109 15.52 1.80 11.39
N ALA A 110 15.85 2.72 10.48
CA ALA A 110 17.24 2.97 10.07
C ALA A 110 18.14 3.28 11.27
N SER A 111 17.65 4.09 12.23
CA SER A 111 18.39 4.40 13.45
C SER A 111 18.66 3.18 14.35
N LYS A 112 17.83 2.13 14.28
CA LYS A 112 17.99 0.90 15.08
C LYS A 112 19.00 -0.06 14.49
N ILE A 113 19.16 -0.08 13.17
CA ILE A 113 20.07 -0.98 12.47
C ILE A 113 21.49 -0.42 12.32
N GLU A 114 21.67 0.89 12.49
CA GLU A 114 23.00 1.53 12.55
C GLU A 114 23.65 1.46 13.95
N LEU A 115 22.94 0.92 14.96
CA LEU A 115 23.43 0.69 16.34
C LEU A 115 24.08 -0.69 16.51
#